data_AF-A0A1V5ZUN8-F1
#
_entry.id   AF-A0A1V5ZUN8-F1
#
_cell.length_a   1.000
_cell.length_b   1.000
_cell.length_c   1.000
_cell.angle_alpha   90.00
_cell.angle_beta   90.00
_cell.angle_gamma   90.00
#
_symmetry.space_group_name_H-M   'P 1'
#
loop_
_entity.id
_entity.type
_entity.pdbx_description
1 polymer ?
#
loop_
_entity_poly.entity_id
_entity_poly.type
_entity_poly.pdbx_seq_one_letter_code
_entity_poly.pdbx_strand_id
1 'polypeptide(L)'
;MRLAGGHVADMAILVIAADDGIQPQTQEAIRIIQEEELPFIVAINKMDLPTADAKKVKNQLIELNLIPEEFGGNVICVEISAKKKKGIPELLDLILLVAETEEEKLLANPEGMVIGTIIESHQDAGFGPVATAIIFNGTLKTFDNIILSKTYGQAKILKDWQGKKVDSAGPSTPIQIFNFKALPKVGEILTVENNRDLLKEKIKEIENQQEEEENIFQSIENNKRKNISFILRADTFGTLEAVVSAIVGLAKNNIKIQILKKEVGQVTESDIILAGATHSWIISFNVKIPSNILSLARERAVKISFYKIIYDLIEDIKKEIERQLSGEVIEKEIGELEIKACFSSSRTERIVGGKVISGHIRKGAIGRIFRGEEPLAEGEILELQVNKIEVGKVSAGDECGIKIKTNFEIKPGDILKIYSVVS
;
A
#
# COMPACT_ATOMS: atom_id res chain seq x y z
N MET A 1 14.08 -2.93 7.96
CA MET A 1 15.46 -3.44 7.85
C MET A 1 16.09 -3.70 9.22
N ARG A 2 16.21 -2.72 10.15
CA ARG A 2 16.79 -2.98 11.49
C ARG A 2 15.93 -3.88 12.39
N LEU A 3 14.61 -3.65 12.46
CA LEU A 3 13.66 -4.55 13.14
C LEU A 3 13.70 -5.98 12.56
N ALA A 4 13.72 -6.11 11.23
CA ALA A 4 13.85 -7.40 10.57
C ALA A 4 15.23 -8.07 10.77
N GLY A 5 16.29 -7.30 11.08
CA GLY A 5 17.59 -7.84 11.45
C GLY A 5 17.66 -8.25 12.92
N GLY A 6 16.91 -7.58 13.80
CA GLY A 6 16.79 -7.94 15.22
C GLY A 6 16.18 -9.32 15.43
N HIS A 7 15.06 -9.62 14.75
CA HIS A 7 14.40 -10.93 14.83
C HIS A 7 15.21 -12.11 14.25
N VAL A 8 16.30 -11.83 13.53
CA VAL A 8 17.06 -12.83 12.75
C VAL A 8 18.44 -13.07 13.33
N ALA A 9 18.95 -12.12 14.10
CA ALA A 9 20.28 -12.19 14.69
C ALA A 9 20.21 -12.84 16.07
N ASP A 10 21.18 -13.71 16.35
CA ASP A 10 21.35 -14.30 17.68
C ASP A 10 22.04 -13.35 18.67
N MET A 11 22.76 -12.34 18.16
CA MET A 11 23.53 -11.36 18.93
C MET A 11 23.65 -10.07 18.15
N ALA A 12 23.74 -8.94 18.85
CA ALA A 12 23.98 -7.63 18.25
C ALA A 12 25.36 -7.04 18.61
N ILE A 13 25.95 -6.27 17.68
CA ILE A 13 27.12 -5.43 17.95
C ILE A 13 26.71 -3.98 17.80
N LEU A 14 26.68 -3.24 18.90
CA LEU A 14 26.33 -1.83 18.92
C LEU A 14 27.58 -0.98 18.69
N VAL A 15 27.77 -0.51 17.46
CA VAL A 15 28.92 0.34 17.11
C VAL A 15 28.59 1.81 17.42
N ILE A 16 29.38 2.44 18.29
CA ILE A 16 29.23 3.85 18.68
C ILE A 16 30.53 4.58 18.39
N ALA A 17 30.48 5.73 17.73
CA ALA A 17 31.69 6.51 17.48
C ALA A 17 32.09 7.30 18.73
N ALA A 18 33.37 7.24 19.12
CA ALA A 18 33.89 7.88 20.33
C ALA A 18 33.89 9.42 20.29
N ASP A 19 33.88 10.01 19.09
CA ASP A 19 33.81 11.45 18.86
C ASP A 19 32.36 11.96 18.86
N ASP A 20 31.46 11.22 18.19
CA ASP A 20 30.05 11.62 18.02
C ASP A 20 29.15 11.23 19.21
N GLY A 21 29.50 10.16 19.93
CA GLY A 21 28.71 9.61 21.03
C GLY A 21 27.38 8.97 20.57
N ILE A 22 26.45 8.82 21.52
CA ILE A 22 25.13 8.25 21.25
C ILE A 22 24.26 9.25 20.48
N GLN A 23 23.73 8.81 19.34
CA GLN A 23 22.85 9.58 18.46
C GLN A 23 21.42 9.00 18.45
N PRO A 24 20.40 9.70 17.91
CA PRO A 24 19.03 9.17 17.85
C PRO A 24 18.93 7.82 17.15
N GLN A 25 19.77 7.56 16.14
CA GLN A 25 19.83 6.27 15.46
C GLN A 25 20.40 5.15 16.35
N THR A 26 21.32 5.49 17.25
CA THR A 26 21.90 4.55 18.23
C THR A 26 20.86 4.21 19.30
N GLN A 27 20.07 5.19 19.75
CA GLN A 27 18.97 4.96 20.70
C GLN A 27 17.91 4.01 20.12
N GLU A 28 17.57 4.17 18.84
CA GLU A 28 16.65 3.24 18.16
C GLU A 28 17.24 1.82 18.08
N ALA A 29 18.55 1.68 17.82
CA ALA A 29 19.20 0.38 17.81
C ALA A 29 19.21 -0.27 19.21
N ILE A 30 19.51 0.50 20.26
CA ILE A 30 19.42 0.05 21.66
C ILE A 30 18.02 -0.45 21.98
N ARG A 31 17.00 0.30 21.57
CA ARG A 31 15.60 -0.08 21.80
C ARG A 31 15.26 -1.43 21.18
N ILE A 32 15.65 -1.66 19.92
CA ILE A 32 15.42 -2.94 19.24
C ILE A 32 16.16 -4.08 19.95
N ILE A 33 17.42 -3.87 20.35
CA ILE A 33 18.22 -4.87 21.08
C ILE A 33 17.53 -5.24 22.40
N GLN A 34 16.99 -4.25 23.13
CA GLN A 34 16.29 -4.49 24.39
C GLN A 34 14.91 -5.14 24.20
N GLU A 35 14.15 -4.74 23.18
CA GLU A 35 12.83 -5.31 22.85
C GLU A 35 12.93 -6.78 22.42
N GLU A 36 14.01 -7.15 21.71
CA GLU A 36 14.29 -8.52 21.27
C GLU A 36 15.12 -9.34 22.26
N GLU A 37 15.50 -8.75 23.40
CA GLU A 37 16.35 -9.38 24.44
C GLU A 37 17.67 -9.95 23.89
N LEU A 38 18.25 -9.32 22.86
CA LEU A 38 19.45 -9.82 22.22
C LEU A 38 20.68 -9.62 23.12
N PRO A 39 21.54 -10.64 23.31
CA PRO A 39 22.86 -10.43 23.85
C PRO A 39 23.62 -9.47 22.94
N PHE A 40 24.36 -8.51 23.50
CA PHE A 40 25.04 -7.51 22.69
C PHE A 40 26.36 -7.03 23.30
N ILE A 41 27.24 -6.58 22.41
CA ILE A 41 28.54 -5.97 22.75
C ILE A 41 28.58 -4.56 22.18
N VAL A 42 29.08 -3.60 22.96
CA VAL A 42 29.28 -2.22 22.50
C VAL A 42 30.71 -2.06 21.97
N ALA A 43 30.83 -1.71 20.69
CA ALA A 43 32.10 -1.39 20.06
C ALA A 43 32.26 0.13 19.95
N ILE A 44 33.09 0.71 20.80
CA ILE A 44 33.42 2.15 20.81
C ILE A 44 34.49 2.40 19.73
N ASN A 45 34.09 2.89 18.58
CA ASN A 45 34.91 3.03 17.38
C ASN A 45 35.57 4.41 17.25
N LYS A 46 36.52 4.53 16.31
CA LYS A 46 37.32 5.73 16.01
C LYS A 46 38.30 6.16 17.12
N MET A 47 38.78 5.21 17.93
CA MET A 47 39.79 5.48 18.97
C MET A 47 41.16 5.94 18.44
N ASP A 48 41.35 6.01 17.12
CA ASP A 48 42.51 6.62 16.48
C ASP A 48 42.44 8.15 16.39
N LEU A 49 41.28 8.77 16.66
CA LEU A 49 41.13 10.21 16.62
C LEU A 49 41.55 10.86 17.94
N PRO A 50 42.20 12.05 17.90
CA PRO A 50 42.53 12.79 19.11
C PRO A 50 41.29 13.32 19.85
N THR A 51 40.15 13.40 19.16
CA THR A 51 38.85 13.81 19.72
C THR A 51 38.05 12.64 20.29
N ALA A 52 38.56 11.41 20.23
CA ALA A 52 37.88 10.23 20.73
C ALA A 52 37.78 10.26 22.26
N ASP A 53 36.56 10.12 22.79
CA ASP A 53 36.31 10.06 24.23
C ASP A 53 35.42 8.86 24.58
N ALA A 54 36.05 7.73 24.91
CA ALA A 54 35.34 6.53 25.34
C ALA A 54 34.60 6.72 26.67
N LYS A 55 35.13 7.57 27.58
CA LYS A 55 34.48 7.81 28.89
C LYS A 55 33.16 8.53 28.70
N LYS A 56 33.10 9.51 27.78
CA LYS A 56 31.85 10.16 27.40
C LYS A 56 30.81 9.15 26.92
N VAL A 57 31.18 8.22 26.03
CA VAL A 57 30.26 7.19 25.52
C VAL A 57 29.75 6.30 26.66
N LYS A 58 30.65 5.81 27.52
CA LYS A 58 30.28 4.95 28.66
C LYS A 58 29.34 5.67 29.64
N ASN A 59 29.56 6.96 29.91
CA ASN A 59 28.64 7.76 30.73
C ASN A 59 27.25 7.88 30.08
N GLN A 60 27.18 8.09 28.76
CA GLN A 60 25.91 8.14 28.03
C GLN A 60 25.17 6.79 28.03
N LEU A 61 25.89 5.66 28.05
CA LEU A 61 25.29 4.34 28.21
C LEU A 61 24.65 4.19 29.60
N ILE A 62 25.33 4.63 30.65
CA ILE A 62 24.80 4.60 32.03
C ILE A 62 23.52 5.43 32.15
N GLU A 63 23.45 6.60 31.49
CA GLU A 63 22.21 7.41 31.43
C GLU A 63 21.04 6.69 30.78
N LEU A 64 21.31 5.70 29.91
CA LEU A 64 20.32 4.84 29.28
C LEU A 64 20.09 3.51 30.05
N ASN A 65 20.56 3.42 31.30
CA ASN A 65 20.54 2.21 32.13
C ASN A 65 21.33 1.02 31.53
N LEU A 66 22.27 1.28 30.62
CA LEU A 66 23.21 0.30 30.09
C LEU A 66 24.54 0.45 30.84
N ILE A 67 24.72 -0.32 31.91
CA ILE A 67 25.87 -0.17 32.82
C ILE A 67 27.05 -1.01 32.30
N PRO A 68 28.20 -0.41 31.97
CA PRO A 68 29.38 -1.17 31.55
C PRO A 68 29.96 -2.03 32.67
N GLU A 69 30.62 -3.15 32.33
CA GLU A 69 31.23 -4.07 33.31
C GLU A 69 32.23 -3.39 34.26
N GLU A 70 33.00 -2.42 33.77
CA GLU A 70 33.97 -1.68 34.59
C GLU A 70 33.31 -0.83 35.71
N PHE A 71 32.01 -0.59 35.62
CA PHE A 71 31.19 0.08 36.64
C PHE A 71 30.30 -0.89 37.43
N GLY A 72 30.55 -2.20 37.31
CA GLY A 72 29.79 -3.26 37.99
C GLY A 72 28.47 -3.65 37.31
N GLY A 73 28.32 -3.31 36.03
CA GLY A 73 27.19 -3.74 35.19
C GLY A 73 27.47 -5.01 34.39
N ASN A 74 26.69 -5.21 33.32
CA ASN A 74 26.74 -6.38 32.45
C ASN A 74 26.99 -6.04 30.96
N VAL A 75 27.19 -4.76 30.62
CA VAL A 75 27.40 -4.35 29.22
C VAL A 75 28.88 -4.39 28.88
N ILE A 76 29.25 -5.32 28.01
CA ILE A 76 30.62 -5.46 27.51
C ILE A 76 30.92 -4.30 26.55
N CYS A 77 31.98 -3.54 26.84
CA CYS A 77 32.42 -2.40 26.03
C CYS A 77 33.84 -2.63 25.52
N VAL A 78 34.04 -2.55 24.21
CA VAL A 78 35.34 -2.73 23.55
C VAL A 78 35.73 -1.46 22.80
N GLU A 79 36.90 -0.93 23.11
CA GLU A 79 37.45 0.24 22.43
C GLU A 79 38.21 -0.19 21.16
N ILE A 80 37.74 0.24 19.99
CA ILE A 80 38.27 -0.18 18.70
C ILE A 80 38.66 1.00 17.79
N SER A 81 39.56 0.74 16.84
CA SER A 81 39.74 1.56 15.65
C SER A 81 39.60 0.68 14.42
N ALA A 82 38.46 0.77 13.74
CA ALA A 82 38.23 0.05 12.49
C ALA A 82 39.25 0.44 11.40
N LYS A 83 39.72 1.69 11.40
CA LYS A 83 40.72 2.19 10.44
C LYS A 83 42.11 1.63 10.69
N LYS A 84 42.53 1.55 11.96
CA LYS A 84 43.84 1.01 12.35
C LYS A 84 43.81 -0.49 12.65
N LYS A 85 42.62 -1.10 12.61
CA LYS A 85 42.36 -2.50 12.99
C LYS A 85 42.81 -2.84 14.42
N LYS A 86 42.79 -1.87 15.32
CA LYS A 86 43.07 -2.07 16.76
C LYS A 86 41.77 -2.43 17.49
N GLY A 87 41.83 -3.29 18.51
CA GLY A 87 40.63 -3.71 19.26
C GLY A 87 39.78 -4.77 18.55
N ILE A 88 40.04 -5.06 17.27
CA ILE A 88 39.24 -6.01 16.49
C ILE A 88 39.46 -7.47 16.93
N PRO A 89 40.71 -7.94 17.19
CA PRO A 89 40.91 -9.27 17.74
C PRO A 89 40.21 -9.45 19.09
N GLU A 90 40.35 -8.47 20.01
CA GLU A 90 39.67 -8.53 21.30
C GLU A 90 38.14 -8.52 21.17
N LEU A 91 37.59 -7.75 20.22
CA LEU A 91 36.16 -7.77 19.91
C LEU A 91 35.71 -9.16 19.43
N LEU A 92 36.48 -9.81 18.56
CA LEU A 92 36.15 -11.15 18.06
C LEU A 92 36.18 -12.19 19.18
N ASP A 93 37.19 -12.15 20.05
CA ASP A 93 37.28 -13.05 21.19
C ASP A 93 36.07 -12.89 22.14
N LEU A 94 35.65 -11.64 22.39
CA LEU A 94 34.47 -11.36 23.20
C LEU A 94 33.16 -11.79 22.54
N ILE A 95 33.03 -11.65 21.22
CA ILE A 95 31.87 -12.18 20.47
C ILE A 95 31.78 -13.69 20.65
N LEU A 96 32.90 -14.41 20.52
CA LEU A 96 32.94 -15.85 20.73
C LEU A 96 32.59 -16.22 22.17
N LEU A 97 33.11 -15.49 23.16
CA LEU A 97 32.79 -15.71 24.57
C LEU A 97 31.29 -15.55 24.85
N VAL A 98 30.66 -14.49 24.35
CA VAL A 98 29.21 -14.28 24.55
C VAL A 98 28.41 -15.36 23.83
N ALA A 99 28.85 -15.81 22.64
CA ALA A 99 28.20 -16.91 21.93
C ALA A 99 28.30 -18.23 22.71
N GLU A 100 29.45 -18.53 23.33
CA GLU A 100 29.61 -19.70 24.21
C GLU A 100 28.70 -19.63 25.44
N THR A 101 28.51 -18.45 26.04
CA THR A 101 27.58 -18.30 27.17
C THR A 101 26.11 -18.52 26.79
N GLU A 102 25.80 -18.37 25.50
CA GLU A 102 24.45 -18.55 24.95
C GLU A 102 24.29 -19.88 24.20
N GLU A 103 25.26 -20.81 24.31
CA GLU A 103 25.32 -22.06 23.52
C GLU A 103 24.01 -22.88 23.61
N GLU A 104 23.34 -22.88 24.77
CA GLU A 104 22.06 -23.57 24.95
C GLU A 104 20.92 -23.00 24.09
N LYS A 105 21.00 -21.73 23.70
CA LYS A 105 20.02 -21.05 22.82
C LYS A 105 20.44 -21.12 21.35
N LEU A 106 21.73 -21.26 21.05
CA LEU A 106 22.29 -21.26 19.69
C LEU A 106 22.34 -22.67 19.08
N LEU A 107 21.20 -23.37 19.11
CA LEU A 107 21.11 -24.75 18.65
C LEU A 107 20.44 -24.84 17.28
N ALA A 108 21.07 -25.60 16.37
CA ALA A 108 20.49 -25.96 15.09
C ALA A 108 20.78 -27.43 14.77
N ASN A 109 19.82 -28.10 14.12
CA ASN A 109 19.98 -29.45 13.62
C ASN A 109 20.10 -29.41 12.08
N PRO A 110 21.30 -29.60 11.51
CA PRO A 110 21.51 -29.61 10.05
C PRO A 110 20.74 -30.71 9.31
N GLU A 111 20.37 -31.80 9.99
CA GLU A 111 19.59 -32.92 9.45
C GLU A 111 18.08 -32.75 9.67
N GLY A 112 17.66 -31.70 10.39
CA GLY A 112 16.27 -31.38 10.66
C GLY A 112 15.53 -30.77 9.47
N MET A 113 14.30 -30.34 9.73
CA MET A 113 13.51 -29.59 8.73
C MET A 113 14.21 -28.28 8.39
N VAL A 114 14.25 -27.97 7.09
CA VAL A 114 14.81 -26.71 6.60
C VAL A 114 13.90 -25.56 7.00
N ILE A 115 14.43 -24.64 7.79
CA ILE A 115 13.76 -23.40 8.20
C ILE A 115 14.73 -22.26 7.95
N GLY A 116 14.27 -21.20 7.31
CA GLY A 116 15.05 -19.98 7.13
C GLY A 116 14.15 -18.76 7.03
N THR A 117 14.75 -17.60 6.77
CA THR A 117 14.03 -16.35 6.55
C THR A 117 14.62 -15.58 5.38
N ILE A 118 13.77 -14.88 4.64
CA ILE A 118 14.20 -13.99 3.56
C ILE A 118 14.73 -12.67 4.14
N ILE A 119 15.98 -12.32 3.84
CA ILE A 119 16.59 -11.06 4.28
C ILE A 119 16.63 -10.00 3.17
N GLU A 120 16.58 -10.42 1.92
CA GLU A 120 16.59 -9.54 0.75
C GLU A 120 15.87 -10.21 -0.42
N SER A 121 15.18 -9.44 -1.25
CA SER A 121 14.65 -9.92 -2.53
C SER A 121 14.72 -8.83 -3.59
N HIS A 122 14.99 -9.22 -4.85
CA HIS A 122 14.95 -8.33 -6.00
C HIS A 122 14.63 -9.08 -7.30
N GLN A 123 14.37 -8.33 -8.37
CA GLN A 123 14.16 -8.89 -9.71
C GLN A 123 15.51 -8.92 -10.46
N ASP A 124 15.96 -10.09 -10.89
CA ASP A 124 17.11 -10.26 -11.75
C ASP A 124 16.68 -10.37 -13.22
N ALA A 125 17.42 -9.70 -14.12
CA ALA A 125 17.07 -9.60 -15.54
C ALA A 125 17.13 -10.95 -16.29
N GLY A 126 17.91 -11.92 -15.81
CA GLY A 126 18.05 -13.24 -16.43
C GLY A 126 17.33 -14.35 -15.68
N PHE A 127 17.27 -14.25 -14.35
CA PHE A 127 16.74 -15.31 -13.50
C PHE A 127 15.36 -15.03 -12.90
N GLY A 128 14.79 -13.86 -13.15
CA GLY A 128 13.50 -13.47 -12.60
C GLY A 128 13.60 -13.16 -11.10
N PRO A 129 12.60 -13.53 -10.28
CA PRO A 129 12.63 -13.25 -8.85
C PRO A 129 13.73 -14.03 -8.12
N VAL A 130 14.57 -13.30 -7.38
CA VAL A 130 15.67 -13.86 -6.58
C VAL A 130 15.57 -13.34 -5.15
N ALA A 131 16.05 -14.14 -4.20
CA ALA A 131 16.06 -13.76 -2.80
C ALA A 131 17.30 -14.28 -2.06
N THR A 132 17.76 -13.53 -1.08
CA THR A 132 18.78 -13.97 -0.13
C THR A 132 18.07 -14.39 1.15
N ALA A 133 18.38 -15.59 1.62
CA ALA A 133 17.83 -16.15 2.86
C ALA A 133 18.95 -16.47 3.86
N ILE A 134 18.63 -16.45 5.15
CA ILE A 134 19.45 -17.05 6.20
C ILE A 134 18.75 -18.34 6.62
N ILE A 135 19.50 -19.44 6.65
CA ILE A 135 19.00 -20.74 7.12
C ILE A 135 19.22 -20.83 8.62
N PHE A 136 18.15 -21.11 9.38
CA PHE A 136 18.21 -21.29 10.83
C PHE A 136 18.35 -22.75 11.24
N ASN A 137 17.69 -23.65 10.52
CA ASN A 137 17.68 -25.07 10.83
C ASN A 137 17.64 -25.90 9.54
N GLY A 138 18.11 -27.14 9.61
CA GLY A 138 18.22 -28.02 8.45
C GLY A 138 19.28 -27.56 7.45
N THR A 139 19.35 -28.27 6.32
CA THR A 139 20.28 -27.96 5.23
C THR A 139 19.49 -27.80 3.93
N LEU A 140 19.45 -26.59 3.40
CA LEU A 140 18.86 -26.30 2.09
C LEU A 140 19.78 -26.85 1.00
N LYS A 141 19.22 -27.58 0.03
CA LYS A 141 19.96 -28.16 -1.09
C LYS A 141 19.44 -27.66 -2.42
N THR A 142 20.29 -27.75 -3.45
CA THR A 142 19.87 -27.48 -4.82
C THR A 142 18.72 -28.40 -5.21
N PHE A 143 17.72 -27.85 -5.88
CA PHE A 143 16.45 -28.49 -6.29
C PHE A 143 15.42 -28.74 -5.18
N ASP A 144 15.67 -28.31 -3.95
CA ASP A 144 14.64 -28.30 -2.91
C ASP A 144 13.46 -27.40 -3.33
N ASN A 145 12.24 -27.87 -3.08
CA ASN A 145 11.03 -27.09 -3.33
C ASN A 145 10.75 -26.22 -2.11
N ILE A 146 10.86 -24.92 -2.32
CA ILE A 146 10.73 -23.91 -1.28
C ILE A 146 9.28 -23.44 -1.21
N ILE A 147 8.76 -23.44 0.00
CA ILE A 147 7.46 -22.86 0.35
C ILE A 147 7.67 -21.63 1.24
N LEU A 148 7.00 -20.54 0.87
CA LEU A 148 6.87 -19.30 1.63
C LEU A 148 5.37 -19.00 1.83
N SER A 149 5.04 -17.97 2.60
CA SER A 149 3.64 -17.67 2.94
C SER A 149 2.77 -17.31 1.74
N LYS A 150 3.32 -16.55 0.79
CA LYS A 150 2.60 -16.01 -0.38
C LYS A 150 3.20 -16.42 -1.72
N THR A 151 4.27 -17.21 -1.73
CA THR A 151 4.94 -17.62 -2.97
C THR A 151 5.65 -18.94 -2.74
N TYR A 152 6.10 -19.54 -3.83
CA TYR A 152 6.85 -20.79 -3.79
C TYR A 152 7.93 -20.76 -4.88
N GLY A 153 8.86 -21.70 -4.81
CA GLY A 153 9.95 -21.78 -5.77
C GLY A 153 10.66 -23.12 -5.71
N GLN A 154 11.67 -23.26 -6.55
CA GLN A 154 12.61 -24.37 -6.45
C GLN A 154 14.02 -23.79 -6.50
N ALA A 155 14.86 -24.19 -5.55
CA ALA A 155 16.25 -23.76 -5.40
C ALA A 155 17.15 -24.25 -6.53
N LYS A 156 16.95 -23.78 -7.77
CA LYS A 156 17.70 -24.25 -8.94
C LYS A 156 19.17 -23.84 -8.92
N ILE A 157 19.46 -22.68 -8.34
CA ILE A 157 20.80 -22.16 -8.17
C ILE A 157 20.88 -21.63 -6.75
N LEU A 158 21.94 -22.01 -6.04
CA LEU A 158 22.34 -21.44 -4.77
C LEU A 158 23.69 -20.75 -4.96
N LYS A 159 23.82 -19.53 -4.45
CA LYS A 159 25.10 -18.81 -4.39
C LYS A 159 25.40 -18.35 -2.97
N ASP A 160 26.64 -18.55 -2.54
CA ASP A 160 27.13 -18.06 -1.26
C ASP A 160 27.35 -16.54 -1.25
N TRP A 161 27.78 -16.00 -0.12
CA TRP A 161 28.08 -14.57 0.06
C TRP A 161 29.24 -14.04 -0.80
N GLN A 162 30.03 -14.94 -1.41
CA GLN A 162 31.08 -14.59 -2.37
C GLN A 162 30.59 -14.66 -3.83
N GLY A 163 29.32 -15.03 -4.04
CA GLY A 163 28.70 -15.21 -5.35
C GLY A 163 29.07 -16.53 -6.03
N LYS A 164 29.74 -17.45 -5.33
CA LYS A 164 30.11 -18.77 -5.85
C LYS A 164 28.93 -19.71 -5.75
N LYS A 165 28.73 -20.52 -6.80
CA LYS A 165 27.69 -21.57 -6.78
C LYS A 165 28.05 -22.65 -5.77
N VAL A 166 27.07 -23.05 -4.98
CA VAL A 166 27.16 -24.12 -3.98
C VAL A 166 26.01 -25.09 -4.12
N ASP A 167 26.16 -26.31 -3.63
CA ASP A 167 25.12 -27.35 -3.72
C ASP A 167 24.20 -27.42 -2.50
N SER A 168 24.61 -26.79 -1.39
CA SER A 168 23.82 -26.74 -0.16
C SER A 168 24.24 -25.58 0.75
N ALA A 169 23.34 -25.22 1.66
CA ALA A 169 23.54 -24.23 2.72
C ALA A 169 22.98 -24.77 4.03
N GLY A 170 23.83 -24.92 5.05
CA GLY A 170 23.44 -25.34 6.39
C GLY A 170 22.99 -24.16 7.26
N PRO A 171 22.76 -24.40 8.56
CA PRO A 171 22.39 -23.35 9.51
C PRO A 171 23.40 -22.20 9.55
N SER A 172 22.91 -21.01 9.90
CA SER A 172 23.64 -19.73 9.97
C SER A 172 24.31 -19.28 8.67
N THR A 173 23.98 -19.92 7.53
CA THR A 173 24.57 -19.58 6.23
C THR A 173 23.64 -18.65 5.44
N PRO A 174 24.08 -17.44 5.06
CA PRO A 174 23.36 -16.62 4.10
C PRO A 174 23.51 -17.22 2.70
N ILE A 175 22.39 -17.44 2.02
CA ILE A 175 22.37 -18.06 0.71
C ILE A 175 21.43 -17.32 -0.24
N GLN A 176 21.93 -17.01 -1.44
CA GLN A 176 21.13 -16.44 -2.51
C GLN A 176 20.49 -17.56 -3.32
N ILE A 177 19.17 -17.49 -3.45
CA ILE A 177 18.30 -18.50 -4.06
C ILE A 177 17.65 -17.89 -5.29
N PHE A 178 17.64 -18.66 -6.38
CA PHE A 178 17.05 -18.28 -7.65
C PHE A 178 15.81 -19.13 -7.94
N ASN A 179 14.95 -18.65 -8.86
CA ASN A 179 13.79 -19.37 -9.40
C ASN A 179 12.62 -19.48 -8.41
N PHE A 180 12.19 -18.33 -7.88
CA PHE A 180 10.87 -18.19 -7.24
C PHE A 180 9.78 -17.86 -8.28
N LYS A 181 8.54 -18.26 -8.02
CA LYS A 181 7.37 -17.97 -8.85
C LYS A 181 7.04 -16.48 -8.87
N ALA A 182 7.11 -15.84 -7.71
CA ALA A 182 6.94 -14.41 -7.49
C ALA A 182 7.96 -13.93 -6.45
N LEU A 183 8.20 -12.62 -6.40
CA LEU A 183 9.18 -12.01 -5.49
C LEU A 183 8.83 -12.28 -4.01
N PRO A 184 9.70 -13.00 -3.27
CA PRO A 184 9.48 -13.23 -1.84
C PRO A 184 9.50 -11.92 -1.04
N LYS A 185 8.76 -11.88 0.07
CA LYS A 185 8.81 -10.72 0.98
C LYS A 185 9.90 -10.91 2.02
N VAL A 186 10.60 -9.83 2.35
CA VAL A 186 11.59 -9.83 3.44
C VAL A 186 10.88 -10.14 4.76
N GLY A 187 11.48 -11.04 5.55
CA GLY A 187 10.95 -11.56 6.80
C GLY A 187 10.07 -12.81 6.67
N GLU A 188 9.74 -13.25 5.44
CA GLU A 188 8.98 -14.50 5.27
C GLU A 188 9.79 -15.72 5.71
N ILE A 189 9.11 -16.64 6.40
CA ILE A 189 9.68 -17.93 6.78
C ILE A 189 9.73 -18.83 5.55
N LEU A 190 10.94 -19.30 5.25
CA LEU A 190 11.26 -20.26 4.22
C LEU A 190 11.21 -21.68 4.81
N THR A 191 10.50 -22.58 4.15
CA THR A 191 10.53 -24.03 4.46
C THR A 191 10.72 -24.85 3.19
N VAL A 192 11.13 -26.11 3.33
CA VAL A 192 11.25 -27.06 2.20
C VAL A 192 10.20 -28.16 2.33
N GLU A 193 9.52 -28.46 1.22
CA GLU A 193 8.57 -29.57 1.14
C GLU A 193 9.00 -30.57 0.06
N ASN A 194 9.28 -31.81 0.49
CA ASN A 194 9.76 -32.88 -0.37
C ASN A 194 8.67 -33.90 -0.71
N ASN A 195 7.59 -33.96 0.08
CA ASN A 195 6.46 -34.81 -0.24
C ASN A 195 5.66 -34.18 -1.40
N ARG A 196 5.55 -34.91 -2.52
CA ARG A 196 4.88 -34.43 -3.73
C ARG A 196 3.40 -34.09 -3.53
N ASP A 197 2.71 -34.82 -2.67
CA ASP A 197 1.28 -34.61 -2.45
C ASP A 197 1.05 -33.37 -1.58
N LEU A 198 1.82 -33.22 -0.48
CA LEU A 198 1.80 -32.04 0.37
C LEU A 198 2.26 -30.77 -0.36
N LEU A 199 3.27 -30.90 -1.24
CA LEU A 199 3.75 -29.79 -2.06
C LEU A 199 2.63 -29.24 -2.95
N LYS A 200 1.89 -30.13 -3.62
CA LYS A 200 0.75 -29.72 -4.48
C LYS A 200 -0.35 -29.05 -3.67
N GLU A 201 -0.65 -29.57 -2.48
CA GLU A 201 -1.63 -28.98 -1.58
C GLU A 201 -1.22 -27.56 -1.18
N LYS A 202 0.00 -27.37 -0.67
CA LYS A 202 0.51 -26.05 -0.28
C LYS A 202 0.58 -25.05 -1.45
N ILE A 203 1.01 -25.50 -2.63
CA ILE A 203 1.00 -24.65 -3.83
C ILE A 203 -0.42 -24.19 -4.14
N LYS A 204 -1.38 -25.11 -4.10
CA LYS A 204 -2.79 -24.79 -4.38
C LYS A 204 -3.38 -23.86 -3.31
N GLU A 205 -3.01 -24.02 -2.05
CA GLU A 205 -3.41 -23.08 -0.98
C GLU A 205 -2.88 -21.67 -1.24
N ILE A 206 -1.61 -21.54 -1.62
CA ILE A 206 -0.99 -20.24 -1.94
C ILE A 206 -1.67 -19.63 -3.17
N GLU A 207 -1.91 -20.42 -4.23
CA GLU A 207 -2.57 -19.96 -5.44
C GLU A 207 -4.03 -19.55 -5.19
N ASN A 208 -4.78 -20.34 -4.40
CA ASN A 208 -6.13 -19.99 -4.00
C ASN A 208 -6.17 -18.71 -3.16
N GLN A 209 -5.23 -18.50 -2.24
CA GLN A 209 -5.16 -17.26 -1.46
C GLN A 209 -4.84 -16.05 -2.34
N GLN A 210 -3.96 -16.22 -3.33
CA GLN A 210 -3.69 -15.19 -4.34
C GLN A 210 -4.93 -14.91 -5.19
N GLU A 211 -5.64 -15.94 -5.64
CA GLU A 211 -6.89 -15.81 -6.38
C GLU A 211 -8.00 -15.20 -5.53
N GLU A 212 -8.11 -15.52 -4.25
CA GLU A 212 -9.06 -14.90 -3.33
C GLU A 212 -8.71 -13.43 -3.08
N GLU A 213 -7.43 -13.08 -2.91
CA GLU A 213 -6.99 -11.68 -2.88
C GLU A 213 -7.36 -10.98 -4.19
N GLU A 214 -7.06 -11.56 -5.36
CA GLU A 214 -7.41 -11.05 -6.69
C GLU A 214 -8.92 -10.97 -6.92
N ASN A 215 -9.71 -11.94 -6.45
CA ASN A 215 -11.16 -11.95 -6.54
C ASN A 215 -11.78 -10.95 -5.56
N ILE A 216 -11.16 -10.70 -4.40
CA ILE A 216 -11.47 -9.57 -3.54
C ILE A 216 -11.16 -8.27 -4.29
N PHE A 217 -10.03 -8.17 -5.02
CA PHE A 217 -9.71 -7.02 -5.86
C PHE A 217 -10.73 -6.81 -7.00
N GLN A 218 -11.15 -7.87 -7.70
CA GLN A 218 -12.14 -7.80 -8.79
C GLN A 218 -13.57 -7.59 -8.29
N SER A 219 -13.93 -8.11 -7.11
CA SER A 219 -15.21 -7.82 -6.46
C SER A 219 -15.26 -6.44 -5.80
N ILE A 220 -14.09 -5.81 -5.61
CA ILE A 220 -13.95 -4.38 -5.28
C ILE A 220 -14.15 -3.51 -6.54
N GLU A 221 -13.73 -3.97 -7.73
CA GLU A 221 -14.07 -3.32 -9.02
C GLU A 221 -15.54 -3.48 -9.40
N ASN A 222 -16.16 -4.63 -9.09
CA ASN A 222 -17.56 -4.91 -9.46
C ASN A 222 -18.60 -4.52 -8.41
N ASN A 223 -18.18 -4.05 -7.23
CA ASN A 223 -19.11 -3.42 -6.29
C ASN A 223 -19.26 -1.94 -6.63
N LYS A 224 -20.51 -1.51 -6.79
CA LYS A 224 -20.96 -0.10 -6.91
C LYS A 224 -20.67 0.73 -5.63
N ARG A 225 -19.48 0.62 -5.05
CA ARG A 225 -18.97 1.53 -4.02
C ARG A 225 -17.85 2.32 -4.66
N LYS A 226 -17.92 3.64 -4.52
CA LYS A 226 -16.88 4.54 -5.00
C LYS A 226 -15.64 4.30 -4.12
N ASN A 227 -14.57 3.79 -4.70
CA ASN A 227 -13.36 3.46 -3.97
C ASN A 227 -12.31 4.54 -4.23
N ILE A 228 -11.61 4.98 -3.18
CA ILE A 228 -10.49 5.92 -3.29
C ILE A 228 -9.24 5.19 -2.82
N SER A 229 -8.32 5.01 -3.75
CA SER A 229 -7.05 4.31 -3.54
C SER A 229 -5.92 5.30 -3.33
N PHE A 230 -5.04 5.00 -2.37
CA PHE A 230 -3.93 5.85 -1.97
C PHE A 230 -2.59 5.11 -2.01
N ILE A 231 -1.54 5.84 -2.37
CA ILE A 231 -0.13 5.44 -2.15
C ILE A 231 0.49 6.48 -1.22
N LEU A 232 1.06 6.03 -0.11
CA LEU A 232 1.53 6.90 0.97
C LEU A 232 3.05 6.86 1.11
N ARG A 233 3.65 8.04 1.14
CA ARG A 233 5.07 8.27 1.43
C ARG A 233 5.20 9.24 2.60
N ALA A 234 5.97 8.91 3.62
CA ALA A 234 6.22 9.81 4.75
C ALA A 234 7.70 9.82 5.16
N ASP A 235 8.09 10.81 5.95
CA ASP A 235 9.47 11.01 6.40
C ASP A 235 9.89 9.99 7.46
N THR A 236 8.94 9.57 8.29
CA THR A 236 9.12 8.69 9.44
C THR A 236 7.98 7.69 9.52
N PHE A 237 8.24 6.53 10.14
CA PHE A 237 7.23 5.49 10.32
C PHE A 237 6.05 5.94 11.18
N GLY A 238 6.31 6.66 12.28
CA GLY A 238 5.25 7.19 13.15
C GLY A 238 4.30 8.14 12.42
N THR A 239 4.86 9.01 11.57
CA THR A 239 4.06 9.91 10.72
C THR A 239 3.28 9.14 9.66
N LEU A 240 3.86 8.09 9.08
CA LEU A 240 3.18 7.21 8.14
C LEU A 240 1.96 6.53 8.79
N GLU A 241 2.12 5.96 9.98
CA GLU A 241 1.03 5.31 10.72
C GLU A 241 -0.04 6.32 11.17
N ALA A 242 0.35 7.53 11.60
CA ALA A 242 -0.59 8.59 11.94
C ALA A 242 -1.43 9.02 10.73
N VAL A 243 -0.80 9.16 9.56
CA VAL A 243 -1.48 9.48 8.29
C VAL A 243 -2.40 8.35 7.86
N VAL A 244 -1.95 7.09 7.94
CA VAL A 244 -2.78 5.90 7.66
C VAL A 244 -4.02 5.90 8.54
N SER A 245 -3.84 6.07 9.86
CA SER A 245 -4.94 6.09 10.83
C SER A 245 -5.94 7.21 10.54
N ALA A 246 -5.45 8.42 10.25
CA ALA A 246 -6.28 9.56 9.89
C ALA A 246 -7.09 9.32 8.61
N ILE A 247 -6.47 8.73 7.58
CA ILE A 247 -7.11 8.43 6.30
C ILE A 247 -8.18 7.33 6.46
N VAL A 248 -7.85 6.24 7.16
CA VAL A 248 -8.78 5.13 7.40
C VAL A 248 -9.98 5.58 8.23
N GLY A 249 -9.77 6.47 9.20
CA GLY A 249 -10.85 7.07 10.01
C GLY A 249 -11.88 7.88 9.22
N LEU A 250 -11.61 8.23 7.96
CA LEU A 250 -12.54 8.96 7.08
C LEU A 250 -13.48 8.03 6.29
N ALA A 251 -13.33 6.72 6.40
CA ALA A 251 -14.20 5.76 5.72
C ALA A 251 -15.67 5.91 6.20
N LYS A 252 -16.62 5.93 5.25
CA LYS A 252 -18.07 5.99 5.50
C LYS A 252 -18.77 4.90 4.69
N ASN A 253 -20.00 4.53 5.07
CA ASN A 253 -20.77 3.40 4.51
C ASN A 253 -20.89 3.34 2.96
N ASN A 254 -20.61 4.44 2.24
CA ASN A 254 -20.71 4.54 0.78
C ASN A 254 -19.38 4.77 0.03
N ILE A 255 -18.25 4.94 0.72
CA ILE A 255 -16.90 5.03 0.12
C ILE A 255 -15.94 4.10 0.84
N LYS A 256 -15.25 3.24 0.07
CA LYS A 256 -14.16 2.42 0.59
C LYS A 256 -12.83 3.14 0.35
N ILE A 257 -12.06 3.32 1.42
CA ILE A 257 -10.71 3.84 1.34
C ILE A 257 -9.75 2.66 1.30
N GLN A 258 -8.81 2.68 0.34
CA GLN A 258 -7.77 1.66 0.21
C GLN A 258 -6.39 2.29 0.18
N ILE A 259 -5.45 1.67 0.89
CA ILE A 259 -4.04 2.06 0.87
C ILE A 259 -3.31 0.92 0.16
N LEU A 260 -2.91 1.15 -1.09
CA LEU A 260 -2.30 0.12 -1.94
C LEU A 260 -0.81 -0.08 -1.61
N LYS A 261 -0.16 1.00 -1.16
CA LYS A 261 1.26 1.01 -0.79
C LYS A 261 1.50 2.08 0.26
N LYS A 262 2.25 1.74 1.32
CA LYS A 262 2.70 2.69 2.34
C LYS A 262 4.17 2.42 2.65
N GLU A 263 5.03 3.42 2.46
CA GLU A 263 6.47 3.28 2.69
C GLU A 263 7.07 4.59 3.20
N VAL A 264 8.16 4.49 3.96
CA VAL A 264 8.95 5.65 4.37
C VAL A 264 9.88 6.07 3.24
N GLY A 265 10.10 7.37 3.05
CA GLY A 265 11.02 7.92 2.06
C GLY A 265 10.33 8.68 0.92
N GLN A 266 11.11 9.01 -0.11
CA GLN A 266 10.65 9.80 -1.26
C GLN A 266 9.74 9.02 -2.20
N VAL A 267 8.89 9.74 -2.94
CA VAL A 267 8.09 9.18 -4.03
C VAL A 267 9.03 8.73 -5.16
N THR A 268 8.85 7.50 -5.64
CA THR A 268 9.66 6.90 -6.70
C THR A 268 8.89 6.79 -8.02
N GLU A 269 9.58 6.49 -9.12
CA GLU A 269 8.94 6.23 -10.41
C GLU A 269 7.99 5.02 -10.35
N SER A 270 8.32 4.00 -9.56
CA SER A 270 7.44 2.84 -9.34
C SER A 270 6.12 3.22 -8.68
N ASP A 271 6.10 4.25 -7.82
CA ASP A 271 4.86 4.78 -7.25
C ASP A 271 4.01 5.46 -8.33
N ILE A 272 4.63 6.20 -9.27
CA ILE A 272 3.94 6.84 -10.40
C ILE A 272 3.35 5.78 -11.34
N ILE A 273 4.10 4.73 -11.66
CA ILE A 273 3.64 3.63 -12.51
C ILE A 273 2.43 2.94 -11.86
N LEU A 274 2.53 2.60 -10.57
CA LEU A 274 1.45 1.96 -9.83
C LEU A 274 0.22 2.86 -9.74
N ALA A 275 0.41 4.15 -9.43
CA ALA A 275 -0.68 5.12 -9.35
C ALA A 275 -1.39 5.31 -10.70
N GLY A 276 -0.66 5.35 -11.80
CA GLY A 276 -1.23 5.47 -13.14
C GLY A 276 -2.07 4.24 -13.52
N ALA A 277 -1.61 3.04 -13.19
CA ALA A 277 -2.36 1.80 -13.45
C ALA A 277 -3.62 1.69 -12.57
N THR A 278 -3.54 2.14 -11.32
CA THR A 278 -4.60 1.94 -10.31
C THR A 278 -5.47 3.17 -10.07
N HIS A 279 -5.21 4.27 -10.79
CA HIS A 279 -5.84 5.57 -10.57
C HIS A 279 -5.75 6.04 -9.10
N SER A 280 -4.65 5.69 -8.42
CA SER A 280 -4.45 6.02 -7.00
C SER A 280 -3.92 7.43 -6.81
N TRP A 281 -4.33 8.06 -5.71
CA TRP A 281 -3.79 9.34 -5.28
C TRP A 281 -2.51 9.12 -4.45
N ILE A 282 -1.40 9.68 -4.92
CA ILE A 282 -0.14 9.67 -4.18
C ILE A 282 -0.11 10.82 -3.17
N ILE A 283 0.11 10.49 -1.89
CA ILE A 283 0.27 11.43 -0.79
C ILE A 283 1.72 11.37 -0.31
N SER A 284 2.41 12.51 -0.34
CA SER A 284 3.74 12.67 0.23
C SER A 284 3.67 13.58 1.47
N PHE A 285 3.90 13.01 2.64
CA PHE A 285 3.75 13.70 3.91
C PHE A 285 5.12 14.02 4.52
N ASN A 286 5.42 15.31 4.67
CA ASN A 286 6.71 15.84 5.12
C ASN A 286 7.94 15.37 4.31
N VAL A 287 7.73 14.81 3.11
CA VAL A 287 8.80 14.42 2.18
C VAL A 287 8.70 15.24 0.90
N LYS A 288 9.81 15.86 0.48
CA LYS A 288 9.83 16.59 -0.79
C LYS A 288 9.72 15.64 -1.97
N ILE A 289 8.93 16.02 -2.95
CA ILE A 289 8.79 15.29 -4.22
C ILE A 289 9.84 15.80 -5.21
N PRO A 290 10.70 14.93 -5.77
CA PRO A 290 11.67 15.32 -6.79
C PRO A 290 11.01 15.88 -8.06
N SER A 291 11.69 16.80 -8.75
CA SER A 291 11.14 17.47 -9.95
C SER A 291 10.93 16.52 -11.14
N ASN A 292 11.79 15.53 -11.32
CA ASN A 292 11.62 14.48 -12.33
C ASN A 292 10.34 13.66 -12.08
N ILE A 293 10.01 13.38 -10.82
CA ILE A 293 8.79 12.67 -10.43
C ILE A 293 7.54 13.51 -10.71
N LEU A 294 7.58 14.82 -10.42
CA LEU A 294 6.47 15.73 -10.75
C LEU A 294 6.23 15.87 -12.25
N SER A 295 7.28 15.80 -13.07
CA SER A 295 7.15 15.79 -14.53
C SER A 295 6.53 14.49 -15.03
N LEU A 296 6.98 13.34 -14.52
CA LEU A 296 6.43 12.03 -14.87
C LEU A 296 4.97 11.88 -14.42
N ALA A 297 4.61 12.41 -13.24
CA ALA A 297 3.24 12.42 -12.75
C ALA A 297 2.31 13.22 -13.69
N ARG A 298 2.77 14.37 -14.20
CA ARG A 298 2.01 15.17 -15.18
C ARG A 298 1.84 14.45 -16.52
N GLU A 299 2.90 13.82 -17.01
CA GLU A 299 2.86 13.04 -18.26
C GLU A 299 1.84 11.90 -18.17
N ARG A 300 1.74 11.23 -17.03
CA ARG A 300 0.85 10.09 -16.80
C ARG A 300 -0.49 10.43 -16.17
N ALA A 301 -0.82 11.72 -16.06
CA ALA A 301 -2.05 12.21 -15.41
C ALA A 301 -2.29 11.63 -13.99
N VAL A 302 -1.22 11.43 -13.22
CA VAL A 302 -1.27 10.91 -11.85
C VAL A 302 -1.45 12.05 -10.85
N LYS A 303 -2.47 11.93 -9.98
CA LYS A 303 -2.70 12.87 -8.88
C LYS A 303 -1.65 12.64 -7.78
N ILE A 304 -0.84 13.67 -7.50
CA ILE A 304 0.18 13.66 -6.46
C ILE A 304 0.08 14.93 -5.62
N SER A 305 0.14 14.80 -4.29
CA SER A 305 -0.01 15.92 -3.37
C SER A 305 0.98 15.83 -2.23
N PHE A 306 1.54 16.99 -1.85
CA PHE A 306 2.46 17.13 -0.73
C PHE A 306 1.77 17.83 0.43
N TYR A 307 1.95 17.29 1.65
CA TYR A 307 1.40 17.87 2.88
C TYR A 307 2.46 17.94 3.97
N LYS A 308 2.32 18.93 4.86
CA LYS A 308 3.07 19.01 6.12
C LYS A 308 2.18 18.90 7.35
N ILE A 309 0.88 19.16 7.19
CA ILE A 309 -0.10 19.24 8.26
C ILE A 309 -1.19 18.22 7.96
N ILE A 310 -1.53 17.40 8.96
CA ILE A 310 -2.47 16.29 8.78
C ILE A 310 -3.91 16.75 8.57
N TYR A 311 -4.29 17.92 9.10
CA TYR A 311 -5.62 18.50 8.93
C TYR A 311 -5.88 18.92 7.48
N ASP A 312 -4.90 19.52 6.81
CA ASP A 312 -4.99 19.91 5.40
C ASP A 312 -5.21 18.68 4.50
N LEU A 313 -4.47 17.59 4.78
CA LEU A 313 -4.64 16.31 4.11
C LEU A 313 -6.06 15.75 4.33
N ILE A 314 -6.54 15.75 5.57
CA ILE A 314 -7.88 15.26 5.91
C ILE A 314 -8.95 16.08 5.18
N GLU A 315 -8.81 17.40 5.11
CA GLU A 315 -9.76 18.29 4.46
C GLU A 315 -9.83 18.01 2.95
N ASP A 316 -8.68 17.89 2.28
CA ASP A 316 -8.64 17.59 0.85
C ASP A 316 -9.13 16.18 0.52
N ILE A 317 -8.91 15.20 1.40
CA ILE A 317 -9.51 13.88 1.27
C ILE A 317 -11.03 13.95 1.45
N LYS A 318 -11.55 14.73 2.41
CA LYS A 318 -12.99 14.94 2.55
C LYS A 318 -13.60 15.59 1.31
N LYS A 319 -12.95 16.60 0.72
CA LYS A 319 -13.38 17.20 -0.54
C LYS A 319 -13.36 16.21 -1.69
N GLU A 320 -12.36 15.33 -1.76
CA GLU A 320 -12.29 14.28 -2.78
C GLU A 320 -13.38 13.21 -2.59
N ILE A 321 -13.64 12.81 -1.34
CA ILE A 321 -14.76 11.93 -0.95
C ILE A 321 -16.09 12.57 -1.34
N GLU A 322 -16.26 13.87 -1.06
CA GLU A 322 -17.45 14.63 -1.45
C GLU A 322 -17.58 14.74 -2.96
N ARG A 323 -16.50 15.04 -3.70
CA ARG A 323 -16.47 15.08 -5.17
C ARG A 323 -16.81 13.72 -5.80
N GLN A 324 -16.25 12.65 -5.23
CA GLN A 324 -16.56 11.28 -5.63
C GLN A 324 -18.03 11.00 -5.35
N LEU A 325 -18.55 11.24 -4.14
CA LEU A 325 -19.96 11.03 -3.78
C LEU A 325 -20.90 11.86 -4.63
N SER A 326 -20.61 13.14 -4.79
CA SER A 326 -21.41 14.12 -5.50
C SER A 326 -21.39 13.92 -7.01
N GLY A 327 -20.35 13.23 -7.53
CA GLY A 327 -20.16 12.87 -8.93
C GLY A 327 -20.99 13.76 -9.84
N GLU A 328 -20.57 15.02 -9.98
CA GLU A 328 -21.41 16.08 -10.53
C GLU A 328 -21.96 15.69 -11.91
N VAL A 329 -23.14 15.08 -11.91
CA VAL A 329 -24.12 15.27 -12.96
C VAL A 329 -24.56 16.71 -12.76
N ILE A 330 -23.89 17.65 -13.44
CA ILE A 330 -24.47 18.98 -13.58
C ILE A 330 -25.69 18.79 -14.48
N GLU A 331 -26.84 18.51 -13.86
CA GLU A 331 -28.15 18.50 -14.51
C GLU A 331 -28.42 19.92 -15.00
N LYS A 332 -27.96 20.24 -16.21
CA LYS A 332 -28.34 21.50 -16.85
C LYS A 332 -29.76 21.32 -17.35
N GLU A 333 -30.69 22.11 -16.83
CA GLU A 333 -32.04 22.22 -17.39
C GLU A 333 -31.91 22.68 -18.85
N ILE A 334 -32.38 21.85 -19.79
CA ILE A 334 -32.29 22.12 -21.24
C ILE A 334 -33.66 22.47 -21.85
N GLY A 335 -34.74 22.26 -21.12
CA GLY A 335 -36.07 22.72 -21.51
C GLY A 335 -37.15 22.44 -20.49
N GLU A 336 -38.22 23.21 -20.57
CA GLU A 336 -39.39 23.15 -19.71
C GLU A 336 -40.65 23.10 -20.58
N LEU A 337 -41.57 22.18 -20.26
CA LEU A 337 -42.83 22.02 -20.97
C LEU A 337 -44.00 21.99 -20.01
N GLU A 338 -45.01 22.81 -20.30
CA GLU A 338 -46.28 22.80 -19.58
C GLU A 338 -47.24 21.80 -20.22
N ILE A 339 -47.81 20.92 -19.41
CA ILE A 339 -48.75 19.91 -19.88
C ILE A 339 -50.15 20.52 -19.96
N LYS A 340 -50.74 20.56 -21.15
CA LYS A 340 -52.05 21.18 -21.41
C LYS A 340 -53.19 20.16 -21.49
N ALA A 341 -52.91 18.96 -21.97
CA ALA A 341 -53.92 17.92 -22.14
C ALA A 341 -53.32 16.52 -21.95
N CYS A 342 -54.12 15.59 -21.43
CA CYS A 342 -53.77 14.18 -21.33
C CYS A 342 -54.74 13.38 -22.22
N PHE A 343 -54.23 12.53 -23.10
CA PHE A 343 -55.04 11.85 -24.11
C PHE A 343 -55.26 10.37 -23.79
N SER A 344 -54.21 9.63 -23.39
CA SER A 344 -54.35 8.20 -23.12
C SER A 344 -53.49 7.66 -21.99
N SER A 345 -54.15 6.71 -21.31
CA SER A 345 -53.81 5.91 -20.14
C SER A 345 -53.17 4.54 -20.34
N SER A 346 -51.88 4.28 -20.09
CA SER A 346 -51.46 2.90 -19.78
C SER A 346 -50.75 2.83 -18.42
N ARG A 347 -50.49 1.62 -17.91
CA ARG A 347 -49.87 1.44 -16.59
C ARG A 347 -48.44 1.99 -16.52
N THR A 348 -47.74 2.06 -17.65
CA THR A 348 -46.32 2.44 -17.74
C THR A 348 -46.03 3.58 -18.72
N GLU A 349 -47.02 3.98 -19.53
CA GLU A 349 -46.87 5.02 -20.56
C GLU A 349 -48.08 5.96 -20.58
N ARG A 350 -47.82 7.24 -20.79
CA ARG A 350 -48.79 8.34 -20.81
C ARG A 350 -48.62 9.14 -22.11
N ILE A 351 -49.71 9.44 -22.81
CA ILE A 351 -49.69 10.37 -23.95
C ILE A 351 -50.26 11.70 -23.51
N VAL A 352 -49.43 12.74 -23.61
CA VAL A 352 -49.76 14.11 -23.19
C VAL A 352 -49.48 15.10 -24.30
N GLY A 353 -50.28 16.16 -24.36
CA GLY A 353 -50.03 17.34 -25.18
C GLY A 353 -49.59 18.49 -24.30
N GLY A 354 -48.55 19.20 -24.72
CA GLY A 354 -48.03 20.34 -23.97
C GLY A 354 -47.34 21.35 -24.85
N LYS A 355 -46.97 22.47 -24.24
CA LYS A 355 -46.27 23.57 -24.89
C LYS A 355 -44.90 23.75 -24.25
N VAL A 356 -43.86 23.84 -25.06
CA VAL A 356 -42.50 24.10 -24.56
C VAL A 356 -42.44 25.57 -24.12
N ILE A 357 -42.24 25.81 -22.83
CA ILE A 357 -42.12 27.15 -22.23
C ILE A 357 -40.73 27.71 -22.52
N SER A 358 -39.69 26.91 -22.29
CA SER A 358 -38.30 27.33 -22.40
C SER A 358 -37.41 26.19 -22.92
N GLY A 359 -36.28 26.55 -23.54
CA GLY A 359 -35.31 25.58 -24.05
C GLY A 359 -35.86 24.67 -25.15
N HIS A 360 -35.60 23.37 -25.04
CA HIS A 360 -36.07 22.37 -26.00
C HIS A 360 -36.25 20.99 -25.38
N ILE A 361 -37.13 20.19 -25.98
CA ILE A 361 -37.43 18.83 -25.60
C ILE A 361 -36.94 17.90 -26.71
N ARG A 362 -36.28 16.79 -26.37
CA ARG A 362 -35.77 15.81 -27.35
C ARG A 362 -36.23 14.40 -27.00
N LYS A 363 -36.35 13.55 -28.03
CA LYS A 363 -36.62 12.11 -27.86
C LYS A 363 -35.48 11.46 -27.08
N GLY A 364 -35.82 10.57 -26.14
CA GLY A 364 -34.89 9.86 -25.26
C GLY A 364 -34.37 10.69 -24.08
N ALA A 365 -34.83 11.93 -23.89
CA ALA A 365 -34.47 12.69 -22.70
C ALA A 365 -35.28 12.25 -21.47
N ILE A 366 -34.64 12.36 -20.30
CA ILE A 366 -35.26 12.13 -19.00
C ILE A 366 -35.63 13.49 -18.40
N GLY A 367 -36.85 13.57 -17.90
CA GLY A 367 -37.37 14.78 -17.26
C GLY A 367 -38.03 14.48 -15.91
N ARG A 368 -38.11 15.51 -15.08
CA ARG A 368 -38.79 15.47 -13.78
C ARG A 368 -40.11 16.24 -13.89
N ILE A 369 -41.18 15.63 -13.40
CA ILE A 369 -42.55 16.14 -13.43
C ILE A 369 -42.82 16.88 -12.12
N PHE A 370 -43.27 18.13 -12.22
CA PHE A 370 -43.59 19.00 -11.11
C PHE A 370 -45.08 19.35 -11.11
N ARG A 371 -45.65 19.53 -9.91
CA ARG A 371 -46.97 20.14 -9.71
C ARG A 371 -46.81 21.27 -8.70
N GLY A 372 -46.90 22.51 -9.16
CA GLY A 372 -46.41 23.64 -8.38
C GLY A 372 -44.88 23.57 -8.26
N GLU A 373 -44.37 23.61 -7.03
CA GLU A 373 -42.92 23.54 -6.76
C GLU A 373 -42.43 22.14 -6.36
N GLU A 374 -43.33 21.17 -6.16
CA GLU A 374 -42.97 19.83 -5.69
C GLU A 374 -42.61 18.89 -6.86
N PRO A 375 -41.45 18.21 -6.82
CA PRO A 375 -41.11 17.15 -7.77
C PRO A 375 -41.86 15.87 -7.42
N LEU A 376 -42.63 15.33 -8.38
CA LEU A 376 -43.51 14.18 -8.16
C LEU A 376 -42.94 12.87 -8.70
N ALA A 377 -42.37 12.90 -9.89
CA ALA A 377 -41.89 11.71 -10.58
C ALA A 377 -40.89 12.04 -11.68
N GLU A 378 -40.21 11.01 -12.18
CA GLU A 378 -39.40 11.09 -13.40
C GLU A 378 -40.14 10.42 -14.57
N GLY A 379 -39.82 10.88 -15.78
CA GLY A 379 -40.40 10.37 -17.02
C GLY A 379 -39.38 10.40 -18.15
N GLU A 380 -39.33 9.31 -18.90
CA GLU A 380 -38.52 9.19 -20.12
C GLU A 380 -39.38 9.49 -21.35
N ILE A 381 -38.89 10.37 -22.24
CA ILE A 381 -39.59 10.73 -23.46
C ILE A 381 -39.34 9.65 -24.54
N LEU A 382 -40.35 8.86 -24.84
CA LEU A 382 -40.27 7.80 -25.84
C LEU A 382 -40.50 8.34 -27.25
N GLU A 383 -41.46 9.24 -27.43
CA GLU A 383 -41.84 9.80 -28.73
C GLU A 383 -42.23 11.27 -28.59
N LEU A 384 -41.93 12.06 -29.63
CA LEU A 384 -42.34 13.46 -29.78
C LEU A 384 -43.03 13.63 -31.14
N GLN A 385 -44.17 14.31 -31.14
CA GLN A 385 -44.94 14.57 -32.36
C GLN A 385 -45.38 16.04 -32.42
N VAL A 386 -45.26 16.65 -33.60
CA VAL A 386 -45.85 17.96 -33.92
C VAL A 386 -46.79 17.76 -35.10
N ASN A 387 -48.05 18.16 -34.98
CA ASN A 387 -49.07 17.95 -36.03
C ASN A 387 -49.16 16.50 -36.55
N LYS A 388 -49.02 15.51 -35.65
CA LYS A 388 -49.02 14.06 -35.94
C LYS A 388 -47.81 13.54 -36.74
N ILE A 389 -46.75 14.33 -36.85
CA ILE A 389 -45.49 13.93 -37.48
C ILE A 389 -44.45 13.73 -36.37
N GLU A 390 -43.75 12.60 -36.36
CA GLU A 390 -42.69 12.32 -35.39
C GLU A 390 -41.46 13.20 -35.63
N VAL A 391 -40.94 13.80 -34.58
CA VAL A 391 -39.80 14.71 -34.62
C VAL A 391 -38.77 14.36 -33.54
N GLY A 392 -37.49 14.62 -33.79
CA GLY A 392 -36.43 14.34 -32.82
C GLY A 392 -36.31 15.39 -31.71
N LYS A 393 -36.77 16.62 -31.95
CA LYS A 393 -36.62 17.77 -31.06
C LYS A 393 -37.72 18.81 -31.31
N VAL A 394 -38.23 19.43 -30.24
CA VAL A 394 -39.21 20.53 -30.25
C VAL A 394 -38.66 21.67 -29.41
N SER A 395 -38.76 22.91 -29.90
CA SER A 395 -38.17 24.09 -29.23
C SER A 395 -39.23 24.94 -28.53
N ALA A 396 -38.79 25.86 -27.67
CA ALA A 396 -39.65 26.80 -26.96
C ALA A 396 -40.62 27.54 -27.89
N GLY A 397 -41.88 27.65 -27.46
CA GLY A 397 -42.96 28.30 -28.20
C GLY A 397 -43.88 27.35 -28.95
N ASP A 398 -43.40 26.15 -29.29
CA ASP A 398 -44.18 25.16 -30.05
C ASP A 398 -44.97 24.21 -29.15
N GLU A 399 -46.08 23.71 -29.69
CA GLU A 399 -46.89 22.64 -29.08
C GLU A 399 -46.50 21.27 -29.63
N CYS A 400 -46.45 20.28 -28.76
CA CYS A 400 -46.15 18.91 -29.15
C CYS A 400 -46.94 17.89 -28.34
N GLY A 401 -47.16 16.73 -28.97
CA GLY A 401 -47.58 15.50 -28.31
C GLY A 401 -46.36 14.70 -27.87
N ILE A 402 -46.41 14.16 -26.65
CA ILE A 402 -45.31 13.42 -26.04
C ILE A 402 -45.85 12.09 -25.53
N LYS A 403 -45.17 11.00 -25.87
CA LYS A 403 -45.33 9.72 -25.18
C LYS A 403 -44.26 9.62 -24.10
N ILE A 404 -44.68 9.62 -22.85
CA ILE A 404 -43.80 9.59 -21.67
C ILE A 404 -43.94 8.25 -20.98
N LYS A 405 -42.82 7.57 -20.74
CA LYS A 405 -42.77 6.39 -19.88
C LYS A 405 -42.68 6.83 -18.42
N THR A 406 -43.76 6.67 -17.68
CA THR A 406 -43.82 6.95 -16.26
C THR A 406 -44.95 6.17 -15.61
N ASN A 407 -44.74 5.74 -14.37
CA ASN A 407 -45.76 5.07 -13.56
C ASN A 407 -46.64 6.08 -12.79
N PHE A 408 -46.35 7.37 -12.92
CA PHE A 408 -47.09 8.45 -12.27
C PHE A 408 -48.26 8.95 -13.13
N GLU A 409 -49.31 9.43 -12.48
CA GLU A 409 -50.45 10.03 -13.17
C GLU A 409 -50.20 11.52 -13.44
N ILE A 410 -50.01 11.85 -14.71
CA ILE A 410 -49.82 13.22 -15.20
C ILE A 410 -51.16 13.92 -15.35
N LYS A 411 -51.26 15.16 -14.87
CA LYS A 411 -52.44 16.02 -15.00
C LYS A 411 -52.14 17.29 -15.80
N PRO A 412 -53.14 17.87 -16.48
CA PRO A 412 -53.01 19.22 -17.04
C PRO A 412 -52.56 20.22 -15.95
N GLY A 413 -51.60 21.08 -16.29
CA GLY A 413 -50.96 22.02 -15.38
C GLY A 413 -49.65 21.51 -14.76
N ASP A 414 -49.32 20.22 -14.90
CA ASP A 414 -48.01 19.71 -14.50
C ASP A 414 -46.91 20.26 -15.43
N ILE A 415 -45.71 20.48 -14.88
CA ILE A 415 -44.54 20.98 -15.60
C ILE A 415 -43.52 19.85 -15.74
N LEU A 416 -43.08 19.59 -16.97
CA LEU A 416 -42.00 18.65 -17.27
C LEU A 416 -40.70 19.44 -17.50
N LYS A 417 -39.74 19.29 -16.59
CA LYS A 417 -38.39 19.88 -16.71
C LYS A 417 -37.41 18.83 -17.20
N ILE A 418 -36.73 19.11 -18.31
CA ILE A 418 -35.78 18.20 -18.95
C ILE A 418 -34.36 18.59 -18.58
N TYR A 419 -33.58 17.60 -18.17
CA TYR A 419 -32.19 17.78 -17.80
C TYR A 419 -31.27 17.09 -18.80
N SER A 420 -30.14 17.72 -19.13
CA SER A 420 -29.05 17.07 -19.84
C SER A 420 -27.96 16.72 -18.86
N VAL A 421 -27.47 15.48 -18.94
CA VAL A 421 -26.20 15.08 -18.34
C VAL A 421 -25.09 15.74 -19.16
N VAL A 422 -24.36 16.67 -18.56
CA VAL A 422 -23.09 17.16 -19.11
C VAL A 422 -22.00 16.28 -18.50
N SER A 423 -21.24 15.60 -19.35
CA SER A 423 -20.11 14.73 -18.95
C SER A 423 -18.86 15.56 -18.70
#